data_AF-A0A542ZC80-F1
#
_entry.id   AF-A0A542ZC80-F1
#
_cell.length_a   1.000
_cell.length_b   1.000
_cell.length_c   1.000
_cell.angle_alpha   90.00
_cell.angle_beta   90.00
_cell.angle_gamma   90.00
#
_symmetry.space_group_name_H-M   'P 1'
#
loop_
_entity.id
_entity.type
_entity.pdbx_description
1 polymer ?
#
loop_
_entity_poly.entity_id
_entity_poly.type
_entity_poly.pdbx_seq_one_letter_code
_entity_poly.pdbx_strand_id
1 'polypeptide(L)'
;MTKCPHCFVTLGTQYAACCRNRCTVQHDERASLLHGSPVENPPIGRFSGPTPEWVPELPQCRECGGGLTECCPNCHMALPPDWRSGQATCIALAGARATGKSVYIGVLVKLLELFADAHDTTVEFADGASRQMYENVYEKPLFEARGIIAPTPRANLADSYQRQPIILSLGVLNGQRRYIVLRDVAGEDLENRVEGQAHLAFFEHASTVLFMFDPTRVSEVRNQLQDLIPAQLHEGGDPAVVLNNLNLLIGQGRPRLGVVLSKFDTMQTLTQVADTELSRIMSNAGAAFMRDPGTLMPGYDEGDGLLLNAEVRSLLQRLHANRIVTAVERPHTGQPFDHRFFVVSALGAPTRGESLHDHGIASFRCLDPIRWSLRCDGAI
;
A
#
# COMPACT_ATOMS: atom_id res chain seq x y z
N MET A 1 18.13 9.14 -6.93
CA MET A 1 16.95 9.52 -7.75
C MET A 1 15.69 9.07 -7.03
N THR A 2 14.67 9.93 -6.96
CA THR A 2 13.39 9.63 -6.29
C THR A 2 12.29 9.30 -7.30
N LYS A 3 11.15 8.79 -6.83
CA LYS A 3 9.96 8.48 -7.64
C LYS A 3 8.90 9.56 -7.47
N CYS A 4 8.07 9.81 -8.48
CA CYS A 4 6.88 10.65 -8.33
C CYS A 4 5.90 10.00 -7.34
N PRO A 5 5.34 10.71 -6.35
CA PRO A 5 4.40 10.11 -5.40
C PRO A 5 3.06 9.74 -6.03
N HIS A 6 2.73 10.30 -7.20
CA HIS A 6 1.44 10.07 -7.86
C HIS A 6 1.53 8.91 -8.85
N CYS A 7 2.42 9.00 -9.85
CA CYS A 7 2.53 7.98 -10.91
C CYS A 7 3.67 6.98 -10.71
N PHE A 8 4.45 7.09 -9.62
CA PHE A 8 5.56 6.22 -9.24
C PHE A 8 6.75 6.16 -10.22
N VAL A 9 6.68 6.86 -11.36
CA VAL A 9 7.79 6.99 -12.32
C VAL A 9 8.99 7.65 -11.65
N THR A 10 10.19 7.11 -11.89
CA THR A 10 11.45 7.69 -11.44
C THR A 10 11.66 9.08 -12.05
N LEU A 11 11.92 10.06 -11.20
CA LEU A 11 12.22 11.42 -11.60
C LEU A 11 13.71 11.54 -11.97
N GLY A 12 13.99 11.67 -13.27
CA GLY A 12 15.33 11.90 -13.82
C GLY A 12 15.65 13.38 -13.97
N THR A 13 16.44 13.74 -14.99
CA THR A 13 16.85 15.13 -15.27
C THR A 13 15.81 15.98 -15.98
N GLN A 14 14.61 15.46 -16.19
CA GLN A 14 13.48 16.21 -16.72
C GLN A 14 12.68 16.83 -15.57
N TYR A 15 12.32 18.10 -15.73
CA TYR A 15 11.59 18.87 -14.75
C TYR A 15 10.39 19.54 -15.41
N ALA A 16 9.35 19.74 -14.62
CA ALA A 16 8.20 20.52 -14.99
C ALA A 16 7.78 21.40 -13.80
N ALA A 17 7.20 22.56 -14.08
CA ALA A 17 6.70 23.44 -13.05
C ALA A 17 5.36 24.05 -13.45
N CYS A 18 4.41 24.06 -12.52
CA CYS A 18 3.10 24.67 -12.67
C CYS A 18 3.01 25.97 -11.87
N CYS A 19 2.24 26.93 -12.39
CA CYS A 19 1.95 28.18 -11.70
C CYS A 19 1.00 27.94 -10.51
N ARG A 20 1.23 28.58 -9.35
CA ARG A 20 0.30 28.52 -8.22
C ARG A 20 -0.71 29.69 -8.16
N ASN A 21 -0.60 30.65 -9.08
CA ASN A 21 -1.37 31.90 -9.06
C ASN A 21 -2.45 31.93 -10.17
N ARG A 22 -3.03 33.13 -10.40
CA ARG A 22 -4.21 33.46 -11.23
C ARG A 22 -4.15 33.10 -12.72
N CYS A 23 -3.21 32.27 -13.17
CA CYS A 23 -3.22 31.77 -14.53
C CYS A 23 -4.50 30.95 -14.76
N THR A 24 -5.07 31.09 -15.95
CA THR A 24 -6.23 30.29 -16.37
C THR A 24 -5.86 28.82 -16.35
N VAL A 25 -6.57 28.02 -15.57
CA VAL A 25 -6.43 26.57 -15.60
C VAL A 25 -7.06 26.01 -16.87
N GLN A 26 -6.47 24.95 -17.40
CA GLN A 26 -6.94 24.26 -18.59
C GLN A 26 -7.04 22.78 -18.30
N HIS A 27 -7.95 22.09 -19.00
CA HIS A 27 -8.06 20.65 -18.91
C HIS A 27 -6.72 20.00 -19.33
N ASP A 28 -6.14 19.23 -18.43
CA ASP A 28 -4.90 18.52 -18.67
C ASP A 28 -5.21 17.06 -18.99
N GLU A 29 -5.26 16.73 -20.28
CA GLU A 29 -5.61 15.38 -20.76
C GLU A 29 -4.71 14.30 -20.15
N ARG A 30 -3.40 14.59 -20.01
CA ARG A 30 -2.43 13.62 -19.52
C ARG A 30 -2.55 13.41 -18.02
N ALA A 31 -2.69 14.50 -17.25
CA ALA A 31 -2.96 14.41 -15.83
C ALA A 31 -4.27 13.66 -15.59
N SER A 32 -5.32 14.01 -16.35
CA SER A 32 -6.63 13.39 -16.22
C SER A 32 -6.61 11.89 -16.51
N LEU A 33 -5.88 11.48 -17.54
CA LEU A 33 -5.71 10.09 -17.92
C LEU A 33 -5.01 9.26 -16.83
N LEU A 34 -3.90 9.79 -16.27
CA LEU A 34 -3.09 9.09 -15.27
C LEU A 34 -3.65 9.21 -13.84
N HIS A 35 -4.49 10.20 -13.58
CA HIS A 35 -5.20 10.36 -12.32
C HIS A 35 -6.53 9.57 -12.32
N GLY A 36 -7.18 9.46 -13.48
CA GLY A 36 -8.44 8.75 -13.66
C GLY A 36 -9.70 9.62 -13.49
N SER A 37 -9.57 10.93 -13.31
CA SER A 37 -10.64 11.94 -13.31
C SER A 37 -10.16 13.22 -14.00
N PRO A 38 -11.07 14.11 -14.42
CA PRO A 38 -10.68 15.43 -14.93
C PRO A 38 -9.77 16.17 -13.94
N VAL A 39 -8.59 16.54 -14.43
CA VAL A 39 -7.62 17.40 -13.75
C VAL A 39 -7.45 18.65 -14.59
N GLU A 40 -7.49 19.79 -13.92
CA GLU A 40 -7.18 21.08 -14.52
C GLU A 40 -5.87 21.58 -13.97
N ASN A 41 -4.94 21.93 -14.85
CA ASN A 41 -3.66 22.50 -14.48
C ASN A 41 -3.49 23.88 -15.14
N PRO A 42 -2.84 24.83 -14.47
CA PRO A 42 -2.33 26.02 -15.13
C PRO A 42 -1.20 25.66 -16.10
N PRO A 43 -0.74 26.60 -16.95
CA PRO A 43 0.34 26.34 -17.90
C PRO A 43 1.58 25.72 -17.23
N ILE A 44 2.08 24.65 -17.83
CA ILE A 44 3.21 23.86 -17.33
C ILE A 44 4.45 24.21 -18.16
N GLY A 45 5.46 24.78 -17.50
CA GLY A 45 6.79 24.96 -18.08
C GLY A 45 7.61 23.69 -17.93
N ARG A 46 8.29 23.25 -18.99
CA ARG A 46 9.22 22.10 -18.95
C ARG A 46 10.65 22.54 -19.19
N PHE A 47 11.58 21.92 -18.50
CA PHE A 47 13.01 22.20 -18.64
C PHE A 47 13.83 20.97 -18.23
N SER A 48 15.12 20.97 -18.59
CA SER A 48 16.04 19.86 -18.32
C SER A 48 17.22 20.34 -17.49
N GLY A 49 17.59 19.54 -16.49
CA GLY A 49 18.77 19.77 -15.67
C GLY A 49 20.01 19.07 -16.22
N PRO A 50 21.22 19.55 -15.85
CA PRO A 50 22.48 18.91 -16.23
C PRO A 50 22.71 17.58 -15.51
N THR A 51 22.23 17.45 -14.26
CA THR A 51 22.39 16.26 -13.42
C THR A 51 21.11 15.98 -12.62
N PRO A 52 20.90 14.75 -12.12
CA PRO A 52 19.74 14.43 -11.27
C PRO A 52 19.72 15.17 -9.93
N GLU A 53 20.88 15.54 -9.41
CA GLU A 53 21.06 16.27 -8.15
C GLU A 53 20.86 17.79 -8.31
N TRP A 54 20.73 18.28 -9.54
CA TRP A 54 20.51 19.69 -9.80
C TRP A 54 19.14 20.13 -9.25
N VAL A 55 19.16 21.20 -8.46
CA VAL A 55 17.95 21.83 -7.94
C VAL A 55 17.67 23.07 -8.80
N PRO A 56 16.53 23.13 -9.51
CA PRO A 56 16.22 24.29 -10.32
C PRO A 56 15.85 25.48 -9.44
N GLU A 57 16.45 26.64 -9.72
CA GLU A 57 15.84 27.90 -9.33
C GLU A 57 14.60 28.11 -10.21
N LEU A 58 13.43 27.86 -9.63
CA LEU A 58 12.17 28.06 -10.34
C LEU A 58 11.92 29.56 -10.53
N PRO A 59 11.89 30.07 -11.78
CA PRO A 59 11.61 31.48 -12.02
C PRO A 59 10.15 31.80 -11.66
N GLN A 60 9.82 33.09 -11.62
CA GLN A 60 8.41 33.51 -11.59
C GLN A 60 7.70 33.15 -12.90
N CYS A 61 6.40 32.87 -12.80
CA CYS A 61 5.54 32.64 -13.95
C CYS A 61 5.60 33.85 -14.90
N ARG A 62 5.88 33.62 -16.18
CA ARG A 62 6.01 34.69 -17.19
C ARG A 62 4.69 35.40 -17.50
N GLU A 63 3.56 34.76 -17.22
CA GLU A 63 2.23 35.31 -17.53
C GLU A 63 1.67 36.18 -16.39
N CYS A 64 1.79 35.72 -15.15
CA CYS A 64 1.17 36.41 -13.99
C CYS A 64 2.16 36.88 -12.92
N GLY A 65 3.47 36.64 -13.10
CA GLY A 65 4.51 36.96 -12.11
C GLY A 65 4.47 36.11 -10.83
N GLY A 66 3.61 35.08 -10.79
CA GLY A 66 3.41 34.24 -9.62
C GLY A 66 4.52 33.21 -9.36
N GLY A 67 4.51 32.62 -8.16
CA GLY A 67 5.40 31.51 -7.82
C GLY A 67 5.09 30.25 -8.64
N LEU A 68 6.14 29.52 -9.00
CA LEU A 68 6.04 28.20 -9.62
C LEU A 68 6.24 27.10 -8.57
N THR A 69 5.70 25.93 -8.85
CA THR A 69 5.91 24.72 -8.05
C THR A 69 6.26 23.59 -8.97
N GLU A 70 7.23 22.78 -8.56
CA GLU A 70 7.60 21.62 -9.35
C GLU A 70 6.42 20.65 -9.46
N CYS A 71 6.19 20.14 -10.67
CA CYS A 71 5.24 19.08 -10.93
C CYS A 71 5.93 17.92 -11.67
N CYS A 72 5.32 16.75 -11.64
CA CYS A 72 5.86 15.60 -12.35
C CYS A 72 5.84 15.85 -13.86
N PRO A 73 6.94 15.70 -14.60
CA PRO A 73 6.94 15.84 -16.06
C PRO A 73 6.11 14.75 -16.76
N ASN A 74 5.82 13.65 -16.07
CA ASN A 74 5.02 12.55 -16.59
C ASN A 74 3.52 12.74 -16.35
N CYS A 75 3.09 12.92 -15.09
CA CYS A 75 1.67 12.98 -14.74
C CYS A 75 1.17 14.37 -14.37
N HIS A 76 2.02 15.39 -14.44
CA HIS A 76 1.72 16.81 -14.22
C HIS A 76 1.20 17.18 -12.82
N MET A 77 1.07 16.21 -11.91
CA MET A 77 0.71 16.45 -10.52
C MET A 77 1.83 17.18 -9.77
N ALA A 78 1.45 18.15 -8.93
CA ALA A 78 2.39 18.89 -8.09
C ALA A 78 3.18 17.94 -7.18
N LEU A 79 4.47 18.23 -7.02
CA LEU A 79 5.36 17.53 -6.10
C LEU A 79 5.44 18.29 -4.77
N PRO A 80 5.59 17.58 -3.64
CA PRO A 80 5.89 18.23 -2.36
C PRO A 80 7.18 19.07 -2.45
N PRO A 81 7.34 20.11 -1.60
CA PRO A 81 8.58 20.86 -1.51
C PRO A 81 9.79 19.95 -1.27
N ASP A 82 10.92 20.28 -1.90
CA ASP A 82 12.19 19.56 -1.77
C ASP A 82 12.14 18.06 -2.06
N TRP A 83 11.11 17.57 -2.74
CA TRP A 83 10.86 16.15 -2.97
C TRP A 83 12.06 15.40 -3.56
N ARG A 84 12.79 16.04 -4.48
CA ARG A 84 13.97 15.47 -5.16
C ARG A 84 15.18 15.27 -4.25
N SER A 85 15.25 15.99 -3.12
CA SER A 85 16.33 15.84 -2.15
C SER A 85 16.21 14.57 -1.30
N GLY A 86 15.02 13.97 -1.24
CA GLY A 86 14.78 12.72 -0.53
C GLY A 86 14.59 11.53 -1.46
N GLN A 87 14.29 10.38 -0.85
CA GLN A 87 14.02 9.14 -1.55
C GLN A 87 12.69 8.54 -1.08
N ALA A 88 11.81 8.26 -2.03
CA ALA A 88 10.49 7.72 -1.78
C ALA A 88 10.40 6.22 -2.01
N THR A 89 9.89 5.50 -1.01
CA THR A 89 9.44 4.12 -1.12
C THR A 89 7.94 4.14 -1.46
N CYS A 90 7.63 3.95 -2.75
CA CYS A 90 6.29 3.96 -3.28
C CYS A 90 5.63 2.58 -3.16
N ILE A 91 4.61 2.47 -2.32
CA ILE A 91 3.91 1.23 -2.00
C ILE A 91 2.49 1.30 -2.55
N ALA A 92 2.14 0.35 -3.42
CA ALA A 92 0.78 0.18 -3.90
C ALA A 92 0.08 -0.93 -3.12
N LEU A 93 -1.09 -0.66 -2.55
CA LEU A 93 -1.92 -1.66 -1.92
C LEU A 93 -2.94 -2.18 -2.93
N ALA A 94 -3.03 -3.50 -3.02
CA ALA A 94 -3.94 -4.17 -3.93
C ALA A 94 -4.65 -5.33 -3.22
N GLY A 95 -5.88 -5.63 -3.62
CA GLY A 95 -6.65 -6.69 -3.00
C GLY A 95 -8.14 -6.52 -3.27
N ALA A 96 -8.89 -7.61 -3.22
CA ALA A 96 -10.35 -7.60 -3.41
C ALA A 96 -11.07 -6.71 -2.37
N ARG A 97 -12.38 -6.54 -2.53
CA ARG A 97 -13.22 -5.86 -1.53
C ARG A 97 -13.17 -6.59 -0.18
N ALA A 98 -13.35 -5.82 0.89
CA ALA A 98 -13.37 -6.32 2.28
C ALA A 98 -12.11 -7.10 2.73
N THR A 99 -10.95 -6.87 2.08
CA THR A 99 -9.65 -7.46 2.47
C THR A 99 -8.95 -6.70 3.60
N GLY A 100 -9.48 -5.56 4.06
CA GLY A 100 -8.91 -4.82 5.19
C GLY A 100 -7.79 -3.82 4.83
N LYS A 101 -7.61 -3.46 3.55
CA LYS A 101 -6.62 -2.45 3.11
C LYS A 101 -6.76 -1.11 3.83
N SER A 102 -7.98 -0.57 3.90
CA SER A 102 -8.20 0.74 4.54
C SER A 102 -7.98 0.67 6.06
N VAL A 103 -8.37 -0.43 6.71
CA VAL A 103 -8.06 -0.64 8.14
C VAL A 103 -6.56 -0.77 8.36
N TYR A 104 -5.86 -1.49 7.48
CA TYR A 104 -4.41 -1.62 7.51
C TYR A 104 -3.72 -0.25 7.38
N ILE A 105 -4.13 0.61 6.46
CA ILE A 105 -3.59 1.98 6.34
C ILE A 105 -3.84 2.79 7.61
N GLY A 106 -5.07 2.75 8.15
CA GLY A 106 -5.45 3.46 9.38
C GLY A 106 -4.53 3.13 10.55
N VAL A 107 -4.28 1.84 10.77
CA VAL A 107 -3.38 1.34 11.81
C VAL A 107 -1.92 1.59 11.47
N LEU A 108 -1.51 1.40 10.21
CA LEU A 108 -0.11 1.49 9.79
C LEU A 108 0.49 2.87 10.09
N VAL A 109 -0.24 3.97 9.86
CA VAL A 109 0.30 5.32 10.13
C VAL A 109 0.63 5.50 11.62
N LYS A 110 -0.20 4.97 12.53
CA LYS A 110 0.10 4.96 13.98
C LYS A 110 1.29 4.08 14.34
N LEU A 111 1.46 2.95 13.65
CA LEU A 111 2.63 2.11 13.82
C LEU A 111 3.91 2.76 13.26
N LEU A 112 3.79 3.58 12.23
CA LEU A 112 4.91 4.34 11.69
C LEU A 112 5.38 5.43 12.66
N GLU A 113 4.49 6.02 13.47
CA GLU A 113 4.86 6.92 14.57
C GLU A 113 5.76 6.18 15.59
N LEU A 114 5.37 4.97 16.02
CA LEU A 114 6.19 4.14 16.92
C LEU A 114 7.51 3.68 16.27
N PHE A 115 7.50 3.39 14.98
CA PHE A 115 8.70 3.09 14.23
C PHE A 115 9.66 4.29 14.20
N ALA A 116 9.14 5.50 14.04
CA ALA A 116 9.96 6.71 14.07
C ALA A 116 10.60 6.94 15.44
N ASP A 117 9.86 6.69 16.53
CA ASP A 117 10.42 6.73 17.89
C ASP A 117 11.59 5.75 18.05
N ALA A 118 11.48 4.53 17.48
CA ALA A 118 12.57 3.54 17.49
C ALA A 118 13.80 3.95 16.66
N HIS A 119 13.67 4.96 15.79
CA HIS A 119 14.72 5.49 14.92
C HIS A 119 15.16 6.91 15.29
N ASP A 120 14.75 7.43 16.46
CA ASP A 120 15.02 8.80 16.91
C ASP A 120 14.64 9.87 15.86
N THR A 121 13.53 9.66 15.15
CA THR A 121 13.00 10.55 14.11
C THR A 121 11.52 10.83 14.34
N THR A 122 10.90 11.63 13.48
CA THR A 122 9.45 11.89 13.50
C THR A 122 8.81 11.53 12.16
N VAL A 123 7.55 11.10 12.23
CA VAL A 123 6.71 10.98 11.03
C VAL A 123 5.91 12.26 10.84
N GLU A 124 5.93 12.80 9.63
CA GLU A 124 5.12 13.96 9.25
C GLU A 124 4.46 13.73 7.90
N PHE A 125 3.23 14.22 7.73
CA PHE A 125 2.63 14.29 6.40
C PHE A 125 3.38 15.31 5.54
N ALA A 126 3.75 14.92 4.32
CA ALA A 126 4.48 15.81 3.42
C ALA A 126 3.61 16.97 2.88
N ASP A 127 2.29 16.83 2.94
CA ASP A 127 1.34 17.89 2.61
C ASP A 127 0.05 17.81 3.44
N GLY A 128 -0.71 18.91 3.44
CA GLY A 128 -1.98 19.00 4.17
C GLY A 128 -3.08 18.11 3.60
N ALA A 129 -3.02 17.79 2.29
CA ALA A 129 -4.00 16.93 1.64
C ALA A 129 -3.91 15.48 2.16
N SER A 130 -2.69 14.95 2.27
CA SER A 130 -2.40 13.63 2.83
C SER A 130 -2.87 13.53 4.29
N ARG A 131 -2.61 14.58 5.09
CA ARG A 131 -3.07 14.67 6.49
C ARG A 131 -4.59 14.63 6.58
N GLN A 132 -5.27 15.53 5.87
CA GLN A 132 -6.72 15.64 5.90
C GLN A 132 -7.40 14.37 5.38
N MET A 133 -6.81 13.74 4.36
CA MET A 133 -7.26 12.45 3.85
C MET A 133 -7.13 11.36 4.91
N TYR A 134 -5.96 11.22 5.53
CA TYR A 134 -5.74 10.24 6.59
C TYR A 134 -6.75 10.43 7.73
N GLU A 135 -6.85 11.65 8.26
CA GLU A 135 -7.73 11.98 9.39
C GLU A 135 -9.19 11.61 9.09
N ASN A 136 -9.72 12.02 7.94
CA ASN A 136 -11.15 11.89 7.66
C ASN A 136 -11.56 10.51 7.12
N VAL A 137 -10.69 9.84 6.37
CA VAL A 137 -11.00 8.57 5.72
C VAL A 137 -10.61 7.38 6.58
N TYR A 138 -9.50 7.48 7.31
CA TYR A 138 -8.89 6.33 7.97
C TYR A 138 -8.89 6.47 9.48
N GLU A 139 -8.47 7.61 10.03
CA GLU A 139 -8.27 7.77 11.48
C GLU A 139 -9.59 7.93 12.24
N LYS A 140 -10.36 8.99 11.97
CA LYS A 140 -11.60 9.26 12.73
C LYS A 140 -12.62 8.12 12.63
N PRO A 141 -12.88 7.51 11.45
CA PRO A 141 -13.80 6.39 11.38
C PRO A 141 -13.35 5.18 12.22
N LEU A 142 -12.05 4.90 12.26
CA LEU A 142 -11.50 3.74 12.95
C LEU A 142 -11.35 3.97 14.46
N PHE A 143 -10.75 5.08 14.88
CA PHE A 143 -10.36 5.30 16.28
C PHE A 143 -11.39 6.10 17.09
N GLU A 144 -12.08 7.07 16.48
CA GLU A 144 -13.05 7.91 17.18
C GLU A 144 -14.46 7.31 17.12
N ALA A 145 -14.95 7.00 15.92
CA ALA A 145 -16.27 6.41 15.73
C ALA A 145 -16.34 4.93 16.14
N ARG A 146 -15.18 4.26 16.30
CA ARG A 146 -15.05 2.82 16.58
C ARG A 146 -15.85 1.92 15.64
N GLY A 147 -16.10 2.41 14.42
CA GLY A 147 -16.85 1.71 13.39
C GLY A 147 -15.92 1.02 12.40
N ILE A 148 -16.45 0.05 11.66
CA ILE A 148 -15.75 -0.48 10.49
C ILE A 148 -15.70 0.62 9.43
N ILE A 149 -14.49 0.92 8.92
CA ILE A 149 -14.31 1.83 7.79
C ILE A 149 -15.17 1.32 6.63
N ALA A 150 -16.07 2.17 6.13
CA ALA A 150 -16.95 1.83 5.01
C ALA A 150 -16.12 1.34 3.80
N PRO A 151 -16.66 0.43 2.96
CA PRO A 151 -15.94 -0.04 1.78
C PRO A 151 -15.40 1.12 0.95
N THR A 152 -14.14 1.01 0.55
CA THR A 152 -13.45 1.99 -0.30
C THR A 152 -14.27 2.09 -1.61
N PRO A 153 -14.89 3.26 -1.96
CA PRO A 153 -15.70 3.49 -3.18
C PRO A 153 -14.91 3.27 -4.51
N ARG A 154 -15.43 3.59 -5.70
CA ARG A 154 -14.63 3.50 -6.95
C ARG A 154 -13.67 4.66 -7.09
N ALA A 155 -12.59 4.48 -7.86
CA ALA A 155 -11.83 5.62 -8.36
C ALA A 155 -12.76 6.55 -9.17
N ASN A 156 -13.58 6.03 -10.11
CA ASN A 156 -14.35 6.81 -11.11
C ASN A 156 -15.44 7.78 -10.60
N LEU A 157 -15.66 7.91 -9.29
CA LEU A 157 -16.54 8.94 -8.73
C LEU A 157 -15.76 10.28 -8.57
N ALA A 158 -16.41 11.41 -8.82
CA ALA A 158 -15.77 12.74 -8.85
C ALA A 158 -15.09 13.12 -7.51
N ASP A 159 -15.54 12.55 -6.40
CA ASP A 159 -15.04 12.80 -5.03
C ASP A 159 -14.21 11.65 -4.43
N SER A 160 -13.67 10.74 -5.25
CA SER A 160 -12.90 9.60 -4.73
C SER A 160 -11.53 10.03 -4.21
N TYR A 161 -11.41 10.14 -2.89
CA TYR A 161 -10.16 10.33 -2.14
C TYR A 161 -9.07 9.28 -2.49
N GLN A 162 -9.44 8.14 -3.07
CA GLN A 162 -8.52 7.02 -3.33
C GLN A 162 -7.43 7.33 -4.36
N ARG A 163 -7.64 8.37 -5.17
CA ARG A 163 -6.69 8.72 -6.22
C ARG A 163 -5.48 9.48 -5.67
N GLN A 164 -5.57 10.05 -4.47
CA GLN A 164 -4.43 10.74 -3.89
C GLN A 164 -3.62 9.77 -3.02
N PRO A 165 -2.28 9.76 -3.17
CA PRO A 165 -1.42 9.02 -2.27
C PRO A 165 -1.43 9.65 -0.87
N ILE A 166 -1.24 8.82 0.16
CA ILE A 166 -0.79 9.30 1.47
C ILE A 166 0.73 9.42 1.42
N ILE A 167 1.26 10.63 1.61
CA ILE A 167 2.69 10.91 1.59
C ILE A 167 3.17 11.23 3.00
N LEU A 168 4.07 10.39 3.52
CA LEU A 168 4.67 10.53 4.84
C LEU A 168 6.19 10.73 4.69
N SER A 169 6.75 11.71 5.39
CA SER A 169 8.18 11.79 5.66
C SER A 169 8.50 10.94 6.88
N LEU A 170 9.55 10.14 6.81
CA LEU A 170 10.12 9.42 7.95
C LEU A 170 11.30 10.18 8.58
N GLY A 171 11.43 11.47 8.27
CA GLY A 171 12.61 12.27 8.58
C GLY A 171 13.86 11.78 7.83
N VAL A 172 15.01 11.81 8.51
CA VAL A 172 16.31 11.43 7.95
C VAL A 172 16.71 10.05 8.45
N LEU A 173 16.75 9.08 7.56
CA LEU A 173 17.21 7.72 7.87
C LEU A 173 18.44 7.40 7.00
N ASN A 174 19.47 6.82 7.62
CA ASN A 174 20.76 6.54 6.97
C ASN A 174 21.34 7.76 6.21
N GLY A 175 21.21 8.95 6.81
CA GLY A 175 21.75 10.21 6.26
C GLY A 175 20.96 10.80 5.08
N GLN A 176 19.80 10.24 4.74
CA GLN A 176 18.97 10.71 3.63
C GLN A 176 17.53 10.94 4.08
N ARG A 177 16.89 11.99 3.57
CA ARG A 177 15.46 12.20 3.79
C ARG A 177 14.66 11.07 3.14
N ARG A 178 13.85 10.35 3.92
CA ARG A 178 13.05 9.22 3.43
C ARG A 178 11.57 9.56 3.45
N TYR A 179 10.86 9.05 2.45
CA TYR A 179 9.41 9.16 2.35
C TYR A 179 8.79 7.78 2.12
N ILE A 180 7.62 7.55 2.70
CA ILE A 180 6.72 6.47 2.30
C ILE A 180 5.55 7.09 1.56
N VAL A 181 5.20 6.47 0.44
CA VAL A 181 4.02 6.85 -0.34
C VAL A 181 3.10 5.64 -0.41
N LEU A 182 1.90 5.76 0.14
CA LEU A 182 0.89 4.70 0.11
C LEU A 182 -0.19 5.07 -0.90
N ARG A 183 -0.44 4.21 -1.90
CA ARG A 183 -1.62 4.30 -2.76
C ARG A 183 -2.53 3.10 -2.51
N ASP A 184 -3.75 3.37 -2.07
CA ASP A 184 -4.84 2.38 -1.99
C ASP A 184 -5.58 2.32 -3.34
N VAL A 185 -6.00 1.12 -3.73
CA VAL A 185 -6.85 0.92 -4.92
C VAL A 185 -8.11 0.21 -4.48
N ALA A 186 -9.26 0.70 -4.92
CA ALA A 186 -10.52 0.05 -4.66
C ALA A 186 -10.48 -1.40 -5.16
N GLY A 187 -10.95 -2.33 -4.32
CA GLY A 187 -10.91 -3.75 -4.69
C GLY A 187 -11.73 -4.05 -5.95
N GLU A 188 -12.80 -3.30 -6.18
CA GLU A 188 -13.63 -3.44 -7.38
C GLU A 188 -12.95 -2.98 -8.68
N ASP A 189 -12.01 -2.02 -8.61
CA ASP A 189 -11.23 -1.60 -9.79
C ASP A 189 -10.28 -2.72 -10.24
N LEU A 190 -9.86 -3.58 -9.31
CA LEU A 190 -9.01 -4.74 -9.56
C LEU A 190 -9.76 -6.07 -9.77
N GLU A 191 -11.05 -6.13 -9.44
CA GLU A 191 -11.91 -7.30 -9.69
C GLU A 191 -12.43 -7.32 -11.14
N ASN A 192 -12.48 -6.17 -11.80
CA ASN A 192 -12.96 -6.00 -13.16
C ASN A 192 -11.82 -6.00 -14.19
N ARG A 193 -12.17 -5.85 -15.47
CA ARG A 193 -11.23 -5.77 -16.58
C ARG A 193 -10.30 -4.56 -16.43
N VAL A 194 -8.99 -4.80 -16.32
CA VAL A 194 -7.98 -3.76 -16.05
C VAL A 194 -7.29 -3.19 -17.29
N GLU A 195 -7.45 -3.79 -18.47
CA GLU A 195 -6.77 -3.27 -19.67
C GLU A 195 -7.27 -1.87 -20.05
N GLY A 196 -6.33 -1.01 -20.45
CA GLY A 196 -6.62 0.38 -20.83
C GLY A 196 -6.86 1.34 -19.66
N GLN A 197 -6.78 0.87 -18.41
CA GLN A 197 -6.92 1.72 -17.24
C GLN A 197 -5.60 2.44 -16.90
N ALA A 198 -5.30 3.51 -17.62
CA ALA A 198 -4.03 4.26 -17.47
C ALA A 198 -3.80 4.82 -16.06
N HIS A 199 -4.85 5.06 -15.28
CA HIS A 199 -4.74 5.51 -13.89
C HIS A 199 -4.19 4.45 -12.93
N LEU A 200 -4.12 3.19 -13.36
CA LEU A 200 -3.49 2.06 -12.65
C LEU A 200 -2.05 1.80 -13.11
N ALA A 201 -1.52 2.55 -14.07
CA ALA A 201 -0.16 2.36 -14.60
C ALA A 201 0.95 2.54 -13.54
N PHE A 202 0.64 3.14 -12.39
CA PHE A 202 1.60 3.28 -11.29
C PHE A 202 2.04 1.93 -10.68
N PHE A 203 1.26 0.84 -10.86
CA PHE A 203 1.66 -0.50 -10.39
C PHE A 203 2.97 -0.97 -11.04
N GLU A 204 3.16 -0.69 -12.33
CA GLU A 204 4.39 -1.00 -13.07
C GLU A 204 5.62 -0.33 -12.42
N HIS A 205 5.44 0.86 -11.85
CA HIS A 205 6.52 1.68 -11.31
C HIS A 205 6.63 1.64 -9.77
N ALA A 206 5.80 0.85 -9.09
CA ALA A 206 5.85 0.72 -7.63
C ALA A 206 7.23 0.23 -7.14
N SER A 207 7.63 0.61 -5.92
CA SER A 207 8.77 -0.05 -5.25
C SER A 207 8.33 -1.42 -4.74
N THR A 208 7.15 -1.46 -4.12
CA THR A 208 6.52 -2.68 -3.61
C THR A 208 5.02 -2.65 -3.87
N VAL A 209 4.46 -3.77 -4.32
CA VAL A 209 3.02 -4.02 -4.36
C VAL A 209 2.67 -4.94 -3.20
N LEU A 210 1.79 -4.48 -2.30
CA LEU A 210 1.23 -5.29 -1.23
C LEU A 210 -0.11 -5.86 -1.69
N PHE A 211 -0.09 -7.13 -2.12
CA PHE A 211 -1.29 -7.88 -2.45
C PHE A 211 -1.89 -8.46 -1.16
N MET A 212 -2.95 -7.84 -0.68
CA MET A 212 -3.67 -8.20 0.53
C MET A 212 -4.91 -9.03 0.21
N PHE A 213 -5.07 -10.14 0.91
CA PHE A 213 -6.30 -10.92 0.85
C PHE A 213 -6.68 -11.49 2.21
N ASP A 214 -7.98 -11.62 2.42
CA ASP A 214 -8.54 -12.26 3.59
C ASP A 214 -8.54 -13.78 3.36
N PRO A 215 -7.90 -14.59 4.24
CA PRO A 215 -7.76 -16.02 4.04
C PRO A 215 -9.11 -16.74 3.91
N THR A 216 -10.16 -16.25 4.56
CA THR A 216 -11.52 -16.83 4.47
C THR A 216 -12.17 -16.66 3.10
N ARG A 217 -11.59 -15.83 2.23
CA ARG A 217 -12.07 -15.59 0.85
C ARG A 217 -11.60 -16.62 -0.15
N VAL A 218 -10.53 -17.32 0.16
CA VAL A 218 -10.05 -18.45 -0.64
C VAL A 218 -11.01 -19.61 -0.43
N SER A 219 -11.64 -20.11 -1.51
CA SER A 219 -12.66 -21.15 -1.40
C SER A 219 -12.12 -22.42 -0.76
N GLU A 220 -10.89 -22.81 -1.08
CA GLU A 220 -10.23 -23.97 -0.52
C GLU A 220 -10.01 -23.83 1.01
N VAL A 221 -9.57 -22.65 1.45
CA VAL A 221 -9.45 -22.32 2.89
C VAL A 221 -10.83 -22.35 3.54
N ARG A 222 -11.81 -21.68 2.94
CA ARG A 222 -13.18 -21.61 3.46
C ARG A 222 -13.80 -23.00 3.67
N ASN A 223 -13.62 -23.91 2.71
CA ASN A 223 -14.15 -25.27 2.82
C ASN A 223 -13.55 -26.03 4.02
N GLN A 224 -12.29 -25.76 4.37
CA GLN A 224 -11.67 -26.33 5.57
C GLN A 224 -12.15 -25.65 6.87
N LEU A 225 -12.72 -24.45 6.77
CA LEU A 225 -13.16 -23.62 7.91
C LEU A 225 -14.69 -23.53 8.06
N GLN A 226 -15.44 -24.22 7.20
CA GLN A 226 -16.89 -24.03 7.03
C GLN A 226 -17.70 -24.31 8.31
N ASP A 227 -17.22 -25.22 9.15
CA ASP A 227 -17.83 -25.57 10.44
C ASP A 227 -17.20 -24.81 11.64
N LEU A 228 -16.15 -24.03 11.38
CA LEU A 228 -15.29 -23.43 12.42
C LEU A 228 -15.47 -21.92 12.53
N ILE A 229 -16.06 -21.27 11.52
CA ILE A 229 -16.13 -19.81 11.42
C ILE A 229 -17.52 -19.35 10.93
N PRO A 230 -18.10 -18.26 11.46
CA PRO A 230 -19.45 -17.80 11.09
C PRO A 230 -19.66 -17.55 9.58
N ALA A 231 -20.85 -17.94 9.10
CA ALA A 231 -21.29 -17.81 7.70
C ALA A 231 -21.42 -16.36 7.17
N GLN A 232 -21.18 -15.33 8.01
CA GLN A 232 -21.30 -13.92 7.65
C GLN A 232 -20.04 -13.35 6.98
N LEU A 233 -18.92 -14.07 6.99
CA LEU A 233 -17.66 -13.65 6.34
C LEU A 233 -17.66 -13.82 4.79
N HIS A 234 -18.83 -13.81 4.14
CA HIS A 234 -19.01 -14.46 2.83
C HIS A 234 -19.08 -13.53 1.60
N GLU A 235 -19.17 -12.19 1.76
CA GLU A 235 -19.24 -11.22 0.63
C GLU A 235 -17.89 -10.59 0.21
N GLY A 236 -17.37 -10.88 -0.98
CA GLY A 236 -16.08 -10.33 -1.46
C GLY A 236 -15.57 -11.01 -2.74
N GLY A 237 -14.63 -10.37 -3.44
CA GLY A 237 -14.05 -10.87 -4.69
C GLY A 237 -13.02 -12.00 -4.52
N ASP A 238 -12.79 -12.77 -5.59
CA ASP A 238 -11.79 -13.85 -5.63
C ASP A 238 -10.36 -13.29 -5.68
N PRO A 239 -9.50 -13.58 -4.68
CA PRO A 239 -8.11 -13.14 -4.65
C PRO A 239 -7.30 -13.56 -5.88
N ALA A 240 -7.58 -14.73 -6.48
CA ALA A 240 -6.85 -15.22 -7.64
C ALA A 240 -7.11 -14.35 -8.88
N VAL A 241 -8.33 -13.83 -9.04
CA VAL A 241 -8.68 -12.90 -10.12
C VAL A 241 -7.90 -11.59 -9.97
N VAL A 242 -7.91 -11.02 -8.77
CA VAL A 242 -7.18 -9.78 -8.47
C VAL A 242 -5.68 -9.95 -8.72
N LEU A 243 -5.09 -11.05 -8.28
CA LEU A 243 -3.66 -11.32 -8.49
C LEU A 243 -3.30 -11.43 -9.97
N ASN A 244 -4.15 -12.08 -10.78
CA ASN A 244 -3.94 -12.14 -12.23
C ASN A 244 -4.02 -10.75 -12.88
N ASN A 245 -4.98 -9.93 -12.48
CA ASN A 245 -5.09 -8.55 -12.94
C ASN A 245 -3.88 -7.70 -12.53
N LEU A 246 -3.34 -7.92 -11.33
CA LEU A 246 -2.10 -7.26 -10.90
C LEU A 246 -0.91 -7.67 -11.76
N ASN A 247 -0.77 -8.96 -12.10
CA ASN A 247 0.29 -9.41 -13.00
C ASN A 247 0.20 -8.70 -14.37
N LEU A 248 -1.02 -8.45 -14.88
CA LEU A 248 -1.23 -7.68 -16.12
C LEU A 248 -0.87 -6.19 -15.95
N LEU A 249 -1.28 -5.56 -14.84
CA LEU A 249 -1.03 -4.15 -14.55
C LEU A 249 0.45 -3.83 -14.30
N ILE A 250 1.17 -4.75 -13.66
CA ILE A 250 2.61 -4.62 -13.44
C ILE A 250 3.35 -4.76 -14.77
N GLY A 251 2.86 -5.60 -15.68
CA GLY A 251 3.39 -5.72 -17.04
C GLY A 251 4.87 -6.09 -17.05
N GLN A 252 5.71 -5.21 -17.60
CA GLN A 252 7.18 -5.36 -17.65
C GLN A 252 7.89 -4.77 -16.43
N GLY A 253 7.14 -4.11 -15.54
CA GLY A 253 7.65 -3.60 -14.28
C GLY A 253 8.21 -4.71 -13.40
N ARG A 254 9.08 -4.34 -12.47
CA ARG A 254 9.68 -5.27 -11.50
C ARG A 254 9.54 -4.77 -10.06
N PRO A 255 8.33 -4.41 -9.61
CA PRO A 255 8.12 -4.15 -8.20
C PRO A 255 8.33 -5.44 -7.39
N ARG A 256 8.63 -5.27 -6.11
CA ARG A 256 8.59 -6.38 -5.16
C ARG A 256 7.14 -6.70 -4.82
N LEU A 257 6.81 -7.96 -4.61
CA LEU A 257 5.44 -8.41 -4.33
C LEU A 257 5.32 -8.95 -2.90
N GLY A 258 4.71 -8.17 -2.01
CA GLY A 258 4.32 -8.63 -0.68
C GLY A 258 2.96 -9.29 -0.73
N VAL A 259 2.89 -10.60 -0.47
CA VAL A 259 1.63 -11.37 -0.45
C VAL A 259 1.17 -11.46 1.00
N VAL A 260 0.09 -10.77 1.34
CA VAL A 260 -0.29 -10.48 2.73
C VAL A 260 -1.64 -11.13 3.07
N LEU A 261 -1.63 -12.08 4.02
CA LEU A 261 -2.85 -12.59 4.64
C LEU A 261 -3.30 -11.57 5.71
N SER A 262 -4.35 -10.81 5.43
CA SER A 262 -4.63 -9.54 6.12
C SER A 262 -5.50 -9.60 7.38
N LYS A 263 -6.17 -10.72 7.61
CA LYS A 263 -7.04 -10.98 8.76
C LYS A 263 -6.60 -12.25 9.47
N PHE A 264 -5.31 -12.33 9.76
CA PHE A 264 -4.72 -13.55 10.28
C PHE A 264 -5.22 -13.94 11.68
N ASP A 265 -5.78 -12.99 12.43
CA ASP A 265 -6.52 -13.23 13.68
C ASP A 265 -7.62 -14.29 13.49
N THR A 266 -8.28 -14.31 12.34
CA THR A 266 -9.31 -15.29 12.01
C THR A 266 -8.73 -16.69 11.83
N MET A 267 -7.46 -16.82 11.45
CA MET A 267 -6.75 -18.09 11.43
C MET A 267 -6.27 -18.48 12.83
N GLN A 268 -5.88 -17.52 13.66
CA GLN A 268 -5.42 -17.76 15.04
C GLN A 268 -6.52 -18.36 15.92
N THR A 269 -7.81 -18.08 15.65
CA THR A 269 -8.92 -18.72 16.37
C THR A 269 -8.95 -20.24 16.21
N LEU A 270 -8.34 -20.79 15.15
CA LEU A 270 -8.25 -22.24 14.93
C LEU A 270 -7.44 -22.98 15.98
N THR A 271 -6.60 -22.28 16.73
CA THR A 271 -5.92 -22.83 17.91
C THR A 271 -6.89 -23.34 18.97
N GLN A 272 -8.11 -22.80 19.02
CA GLN A 272 -9.14 -23.16 19.99
C GLN A 272 -10.04 -24.29 19.52
N VAL A 273 -9.93 -24.68 18.24
CA VAL A 273 -10.72 -25.78 17.68
C VAL A 273 -10.05 -27.10 18.06
N ALA A 274 -10.80 -27.98 18.71
CA ALA A 274 -10.30 -29.29 19.10
C ALA A 274 -10.12 -30.21 17.88
N ASP A 275 -9.01 -30.96 17.90
CA ASP A 275 -8.81 -32.20 17.14
C ASP A 275 -8.81 -32.09 15.60
N THR A 276 -8.23 -31.01 15.07
CA THR A 276 -7.96 -30.87 13.62
C THR A 276 -6.47 -30.81 13.31
N GLU A 277 -6.08 -31.21 12.09
CA GLU A 277 -4.69 -31.03 11.61
C GLU A 277 -4.29 -29.55 11.62
N LEU A 278 -5.19 -28.66 11.21
CA LEU A 278 -4.97 -27.22 11.20
C LEU A 278 -4.76 -26.67 12.61
N SER A 279 -5.55 -27.10 13.60
CA SER A 279 -5.36 -26.69 14.99
C SER A 279 -3.97 -27.03 15.50
N ARG A 280 -3.43 -28.22 15.17
CA ARG A 280 -2.05 -28.61 15.52
C ARG A 280 -1.00 -27.71 14.86
N ILE A 281 -1.19 -27.35 13.59
CA ILE A 281 -0.29 -26.42 12.87
C ILE A 281 -0.33 -25.04 13.52
N MET A 282 -1.54 -24.52 13.77
CA MET A 282 -1.75 -23.18 14.33
C MET A 282 -1.31 -23.10 15.80
N SER A 283 -1.30 -24.21 16.54
CA SER A 283 -0.88 -24.26 17.95
C SER A 283 0.64 -24.22 18.15
N ASN A 284 1.44 -24.19 17.07
CA ASN A 284 2.88 -24.05 17.17
C ASN A 284 3.27 -22.60 17.52
N ALA A 285 3.37 -22.31 18.82
CA ALA A 285 3.78 -20.98 19.32
C ALA A 285 5.21 -20.56 18.88
N GLY A 286 6.05 -21.52 18.45
CA GLY A 286 7.38 -21.22 17.91
C GLY A 286 7.36 -20.72 16.47
N ALA A 287 6.28 -20.96 15.72
CA ALA A 287 6.15 -20.54 14.33
C ALA A 287 6.28 -19.02 14.21
N ALA A 288 7.02 -18.54 13.21
CA ALA A 288 7.13 -17.13 12.91
C ALA A 288 5.75 -16.50 12.65
N PHE A 289 4.83 -17.16 11.94
CA PHE A 289 3.48 -16.61 11.74
C PHE A 289 2.64 -16.49 13.03
N MET A 290 3.05 -17.10 14.14
CA MET A 290 2.39 -16.97 15.46
C MET A 290 3.08 -15.97 16.39
N ARG A 291 4.23 -15.40 16.01
CA ARG A 291 5.00 -14.46 16.83
C ARG A 291 5.09 -13.10 16.15
N ASP A 292 4.86 -12.04 16.92
CA ASP A 292 5.15 -10.67 16.47
C ASP A 292 6.55 -10.27 16.97
N PRO A 293 7.51 -9.90 16.09
CA PRO A 293 8.82 -9.43 16.51
C PRO A 293 8.77 -8.10 17.28
N GLY A 294 7.63 -7.39 17.25
CA GLY A 294 7.39 -6.17 18.01
C GLY A 294 7.57 -4.89 17.20
N THR A 295 6.88 -3.85 17.64
CA THR A 295 6.85 -2.53 16.99
C THR A 295 8.09 -1.68 17.27
N LEU A 296 8.80 -1.94 18.36
CA LEU A 296 9.99 -1.18 18.79
C LEU A 296 11.31 -1.67 18.18
N MET A 297 11.28 -2.75 17.39
CA MET A 297 12.45 -3.19 16.63
C MET A 297 12.77 -2.16 15.52
N PRO A 298 13.95 -1.55 15.49
CA PRO A 298 14.27 -0.55 14.47
C PRO A 298 14.42 -1.21 13.08
N GLY A 299 15.12 -2.34 13.02
CA GLY A 299 15.40 -3.02 11.75
C GLY A 299 14.31 -3.98 11.27
N TYR A 300 14.55 -4.52 10.08
CA TYR A 300 13.89 -5.72 9.58
C TYR A 300 14.79 -6.95 9.78
N ASP A 301 14.34 -7.92 10.57
CA ASP A 301 15.04 -9.21 10.72
C ASP A 301 14.81 -10.09 9.48
N GLU A 302 15.87 -10.28 8.69
CA GLU A 302 15.80 -11.10 7.47
C GLU A 302 15.62 -12.58 7.77
N GLY A 303 16.19 -13.07 8.86
CA GLY A 303 16.09 -14.48 9.25
C GLY A 303 14.64 -14.83 9.61
N ASP A 304 14.03 -14.02 10.48
CA ASP A 304 12.62 -14.19 10.83
C ASP A 304 11.70 -13.96 9.63
N GLY A 305 12.01 -12.97 8.78
CA GLY A 305 11.27 -12.70 7.54
C GLY A 305 11.29 -13.85 6.52
N LEU A 306 12.44 -14.51 6.34
CA LEU A 306 12.58 -15.68 5.48
C LEU A 306 11.88 -16.92 6.07
N LEU A 307 11.92 -17.08 7.39
CA LEU A 307 11.19 -18.14 8.08
C LEU A 307 9.68 -17.93 7.93
N LEU A 308 9.17 -16.72 8.20
CA LEU A 308 7.77 -16.35 7.98
C LEU A 308 7.35 -16.65 6.54
N ASN A 309 8.15 -16.24 5.57
CA ASN A 309 7.87 -16.48 4.16
C ASN A 309 7.68 -17.99 3.86
N ALA A 310 8.59 -18.83 4.35
CA ALA A 310 8.52 -20.27 4.14
C ALA A 310 7.33 -20.91 4.85
N GLU A 311 7.06 -20.52 6.11
CA GLU A 311 5.97 -21.08 6.88
C GLU A 311 4.60 -20.68 6.32
N VAL A 312 4.41 -19.42 5.93
CA VAL A 312 3.13 -18.95 5.35
C VAL A 312 2.89 -19.60 4.00
N ARG A 313 3.93 -19.76 3.18
CA ARG A 313 3.86 -20.52 1.93
C ARG A 313 3.41 -21.96 2.19
N SER A 314 4.00 -22.65 3.18
CA SER A 314 3.61 -24.01 3.56
C SER A 314 2.19 -24.07 4.12
N LEU A 315 1.76 -23.07 4.89
CA LEU A 315 0.40 -22.95 5.39
C LEU A 315 -0.61 -22.84 4.24
N LEU A 316 -0.35 -21.99 3.25
CA LEU A 316 -1.21 -21.86 2.07
C LEU A 316 -1.34 -23.17 1.28
N GLN A 317 -0.25 -23.94 1.16
CA GLN A 317 -0.28 -25.26 0.52
C GLN A 317 -1.12 -26.28 1.32
N ARG A 318 -1.01 -26.27 2.65
CA ARG A 318 -1.82 -27.12 3.55
C ARG A 318 -3.31 -26.77 3.50
N LEU A 319 -3.63 -25.50 3.35
CA LEU A 319 -5.00 -25.01 3.15
C LEU A 319 -5.52 -25.23 1.71
N HIS A 320 -4.78 -25.96 0.87
CA HIS A 320 -5.06 -26.20 -0.55
C HIS A 320 -5.18 -24.92 -1.41
N ALA A 321 -4.67 -23.78 -0.94
CA ALA A 321 -4.63 -22.50 -1.66
C ALA A 321 -3.49 -22.45 -2.71
N ASN A 322 -3.25 -23.58 -3.40
CA ASN A 322 -2.15 -23.76 -4.35
C ASN A 322 -2.22 -22.80 -5.53
N ARG A 323 -3.42 -22.33 -5.88
CA ARG A 323 -3.63 -21.39 -7.00
C ARG A 323 -2.94 -20.06 -6.75
N ILE A 324 -3.00 -19.54 -5.52
CA ILE A 324 -2.33 -18.28 -5.15
C ILE A 324 -0.82 -18.47 -5.18
N VAL A 325 -0.30 -19.51 -4.53
CA VAL A 325 1.15 -19.80 -4.50
C VAL A 325 1.69 -19.96 -5.93
N THR A 326 0.98 -20.71 -6.78
CA THR A 326 1.37 -20.91 -8.17
C THR A 326 1.31 -19.61 -8.98
N ALA A 327 0.28 -18.78 -8.79
CA ALA A 327 0.17 -17.51 -9.51
C ALA A 327 1.27 -16.50 -9.14
N VAL A 328 1.82 -16.59 -7.93
CA VAL A 328 2.97 -15.78 -7.47
C VAL A 328 4.30 -16.35 -7.97
N GLU A 329 4.54 -17.64 -7.79
CA GLU A 329 5.83 -18.29 -8.11
C GLU A 329 6.00 -18.59 -9.61
N ARG A 330 4.89 -18.78 -10.31
CA ARG A 330 4.85 -19.18 -11.72
C ARG A 330 3.77 -18.37 -12.45
N PRO A 331 3.90 -17.04 -12.49
CA PRO A 331 2.94 -16.21 -13.20
C PRO A 331 2.94 -16.56 -14.70
N HIS A 332 1.80 -16.39 -15.35
CA HIS A 332 1.64 -16.63 -16.79
C HIS A 332 2.57 -15.76 -17.66
N THR A 333 3.09 -14.66 -17.11
CA THR A 333 4.10 -13.79 -17.72
C THR A 333 5.48 -14.46 -17.85
N GLY A 334 5.72 -15.57 -17.14
CA GLY A 334 6.95 -16.35 -17.19
C GLY A 334 8.12 -15.78 -16.36
N GLN A 335 7.96 -14.62 -15.72
CA GLN A 335 8.97 -14.04 -14.82
C GLN A 335 8.35 -13.82 -13.43
N PRO A 336 8.79 -14.55 -12.39
CA PRO A 336 8.33 -14.30 -11.03
C PRO A 336 8.89 -12.97 -10.51
N PHE A 337 8.07 -12.26 -9.74
CA PHE A 337 8.53 -11.10 -8.98
C PHE A 337 9.37 -11.54 -7.79
N ASP A 338 10.27 -10.67 -7.34
CA ASP A 338 10.83 -10.78 -6.00
C ASP A 338 9.67 -10.64 -5.00
N HIS A 339 9.38 -11.70 -4.25
CA HIS A 339 8.17 -11.79 -3.46
C HIS A 339 8.42 -12.29 -2.05
N ARG A 340 7.52 -11.93 -1.15
CA ARG A 340 7.53 -12.40 0.22
C ARG A 340 6.12 -12.58 0.75
N PHE A 341 5.87 -13.70 1.41
CA PHE A 341 4.62 -13.97 2.12
C PHE A 341 4.65 -13.38 3.53
N PHE A 342 3.56 -12.71 3.90
CA PHE A 342 3.37 -12.09 5.20
C PHE A 342 2.01 -12.47 5.77
N VAL A 343 1.90 -12.39 7.09
CA VAL A 343 0.64 -12.39 7.81
C VAL A 343 0.52 -11.08 8.56
N VAL A 344 -0.67 -10.50 8.55
CA VAL A 344 -0.97 -9.33 9.39
C VAL A 344 -2.38 -9.47 9.97
N SER A 345 -2.59 -8.86 11.11
CA SER A 345 -3.93 -8.52 11.59
C SER A 345 -3.91 -7.09 12.07
N ALA A 346 -4.58 -6.20 11.35
CA ALA A 346 -4.59 -4.78 11.71
C ALA A 346 -5.32 -4.54 13.05
N LEU A 347 -6.40 -5.28 13.31
CA LEU A 347 -7.19 -5.12 14.53
C LEU A 347 -6.71 -6.02 15.68
N GLY A 348 -6.03 -7.12 15.39
CA GLY A 348 -5.59 -8.10 16.39
C GLY A 348 -6.65 -9.08 16.86
N ALA A 349 -7.93 -8.77 16.62
CA ALA A 349 -9.05 -9.62 16.94
C ALA A 349 -10.16 -9.47 15.87
N PRO A 350 -10.96 -10.53 15.66
CA PRO A 350 -12.12 -10.44 14.77
C PRO A 350 -13.12 -9.39 15.26
N THR A 351 -13.78 -8.69 14.32
CA THR A 351 -14.84 -7.73 14.66
C THR A 351 -16.10 -8.43 15.16
N ARG A 352 -16.88 -7.75 16.01
CA ARG A 352 -18.22 -8.19 16.41
C ARG A 352 -19.25 -7.38 15.63
N GLY A 353 -19.77 -7.96 14.53
CA GLY A 353 -20.63 -7.24 13.61
C GLY A 353 -19.90 -6.05 12.99
N GLU A 354 -20.46 -4.84 13.15
CA GLU A 354 -19.90 -3.57 12.65
C GLU A 354 -19.03 -2.81 13.66
N SER A 355 -18.76 -3.41 14.82
CA SER A 355 -18.01 -2.78 15.91
C SER A 355 -16.65 -3.42 16.17
N LEU A 356 -15.69 -2.60 16.60
CA LEU A 356 -14.39 -3.05 17.10
C LEU A 356 -14.54 -3.89 18.37
N HIS A 357 -13.60 -4.79 18.61
CA HIS A 357 -13.57 -5.58 19.84
C HIS A 357 -13.34 -4.68 21.07
N ASP A 358 -13.96 -5.03 22.20
CA ASP A 358 -13.90 -4.26 23.46
C ASP A 358 -12.48 -4.07 24.02
N HIS A 359 -11.51 -4.87 23.55
CA HIS A 359 -10.11 -4.84 24.00
C HIS A 359 -9.25 -3.82 23.23
N GLY A 360 -9.84 -3.09 22.28
CA GLY A 360 -9.12 -2.13 21.45
C GLY A 360 -8.39 -2.79 20.28
N ILE A 361 -7.45 -2.04 19.70
CA ILE A 361 -6.68 -2.46 18.52
C ILE A 361 -5.32 -2.97 19.00
N ALA A 362 -5.02 -4.24 18.71
CA ALA A 362 -3.75 -4.89 19.03
C ALA A 362 -3.13 -5.46 17.75
N SER A 363 -2.58 -4.58 16.90
CA SER A 363 -2.07 -4.97 15.60
C SER A 363 -1.01 -6.08 15.69
N PHE A 364 -1.02 -7.00 14.74
CA PHE A 364 -0.08 -8.11 14.65
C PHE A 364 0.70 -8.05 13.33
N ARG A 365 2.04 -7.94 13.42
CA ARG A 365 3.02 -7.95 12.32
C ARG A 365 2.79 -6.91 11.20
N CYS A 366 1.98 -5.88 11.44
CA CYS A 366 1.58 -4.92 10.41
C CYS A 366 2.74 -4.08 9.85
N LEU A 367 3.84 -3.90 10.59
CA LEU A 367 5.03 -3.18 10.11
C LEU A 367 5.93 -4.03 9.20
N ASP A 368 5.82 -5.35 9.21
CA ASP A 368 6.79 -6.22 8.54
C ASP A 368 6.84 -6.04 7.02
N PRO A 369 5.71 -5.94 6.28
CA PRO A 369 5.75 -5.68 4.85
C PRO A 369 6.40 -4.33 4.51
N ILE A 370 6.25 -3.35 5.40
CA ILE A 370 6.79 -1.99 5.23
C ILE A 370 8.28 -1.97 5.52
N ARG A 371 8.71 -2.56 6.65
CA ARG A 371 10.12 -2.73 7.00
C ARG A 371 10.88 -3.50 5.92
N TRP A 372 10.27 -4.55 5.34
CA TRP A 372 10.85 -5.26 4.20
C TRP A 372 11.03 -4.33 2.99
N SER A 373 10.01 -3.56 2.63
CA SER A 373 10.10 -2.60 1.52
C SER A 373 11.16 -1.53 1.75
N LEU A 374 11.25 -0.97 2.96
CA LEU A 374 12.23 0.04 3.35
C LEU A 374 13.65 -0.51 3.32
N ARG A 375 13.88 -1.71 3.89
CA ARG A 375 15.17 -2.39 3.86
C ARG A 375 15.66 -2.59 2.43
N CYS A 376 14.80 -3.10 1.55
CA CYS A 376 15.19 -3.37 0.18
C CYS A 376 15.48 -2.07 -0.62
N ASP A 377 14.90 -0.93 -0.23
CA ASP A 377 15.24 0.41 -0.77
C ASP A 377 16.44 1.08 -0.06
N GLY A 378 17.07 0.38 0.89
CA GLY A 378 18.22 0.84 1.67
C GLY A 378 17.89 1.96 2.66
N ALA A 379 16.62 2.09 3.04
CA ALA A 379 16.17 3.12 4.00
C ALA A 379 16.47 2.75 5.46
N ILE A 380 16.53 1.45 5.77
CA ILE A 380 16.90 0.89 7.08
C ILE A 380 17.82 -0.30 6.94
#